data_AF-A0A3C0Q8I8-F1
#
_entry.id   AF-A0A3C0Q8I8-F1
#
_cell.length_a   1.000
_cell.length_b   1.000
_cell.length_c   1.000
_cell.angle_alpha   90.00
_cell.angle_beta   90.00
_cell.angle_gamma   90.00
#
_symmetry.space_group_name_H-M   'P 1'
#
loop_
_entity.id
_entity.type
_entity.pdbx_description
1 polymer ?
#
loop_
_entity_poly.entity_id
_entity_poly.type
_entity_poly.pdbx_seq_one_letter_code
_entity_poly.pdbx_strand_id
1 'polypeptide(L)'
;MKPGQKINSLTRRIIAGMLCLLAIAAPVVSAFDDEPMGWGSKYSEQPDTWQELESELPAYPVKDHLLEVDAGTEGLQYTVYLDEPSLVKGDDDVVRYTVVLVSSTGVWNVTHEGLHCGERKYRRYAYGVDEQWQPLPDSPWKPLRGKGANKYRLVFYKKFICDPTRLNQSARQILDRFRENWHEPM
;
A
#
# COMPACT_ATOMS: atom_id res chain seq x y z
N MET A 1 60.22 0.94 46.52
CA MET A 1 60.49 0.88 47.98
C MET A 1 59.56 1.85 48.69
N LYS A 2 58.72 1.37 49.61
CA LYS A 2 57.92 2.19 50.56
C LYS A 2 58.84 2.77 51.64
N PRO A 3 58.47 3.90 52.26
CA PRO A 3 57.78 3.87 53.56
C PRO A 3 56.61 4.88 53.55
N GLY A 4 55.64 4.93 54.46
CA GLY A 4 55.44 4.36 55.78
C GLY A 4 54.31 5.18 56.42
N GLN A 5 53.14 4.55 56.49
CA GLN A 5 51.88 4.87 57.16
C GLN A 5 51.98 5.59 58.53
N LYS A 6 51.11 6.57 58.80
CA LYS A 6 50.51 6.79 60.13
C LYS A 6 49.04 7.18 60.04
N ILE A 7 48.27 6.47 60.85
CA ILE A 7 46.83 6.53 61.08
C ILE A 7 46.59 7.46 62.29
N ASN A 8 45.49 8.21 62.33
CA ASN A 8 44.77 8.68 63.53
C ASN A 8 43.35 9.05 63.03
N SER A 9 42.26 8.32 63.23
CA SER A 9 41.59 7.84 64.45
C SER A 9 40.70 8.89 65.13
N LEU A 10 39.44 8.48 65.33
CA LEU A 10 38.43 8.97 66.29
C LEU A 10 37.36 10.01 65.86
N THR A 11 36.23 9.45 65.41
CA THR A 11 34.89 9.51 66.06
C THR A 11 34.38 10.81 66.73
N ARG A 12 33.21 11.24 66.20
CA ARG A 12 31.91 11.38 66.91
C ARG A 12 31.74 12.66 67.75
N ARG A 13 30.78 13.51 67.36
CA ARG A 13 29.47 13.70 68.05
C ARG A 13 28.72 14.93 67.54
N ILE A 14 27.41 14.70 67.36
CA ILE A 14 26.33 15.66 67.16
C ILE A 14 26.24 16.59 68.37
N ILE A 15 26.16 17.91 68.16
CA ILE A 15 25.57 18.86 69.11
C ILE A 15 24.68 19.84 68.33
N ALA A 16 23.41 19.80 68.69
CA ALA A 16 22.40 20.77 68.29
C ALA A 16 22.51 22.05 69.15
N GLY A 17 22.27 23.21 68.54
CA GLY A 17 22.12 24.51 69.21
C GLY A 17 21.86 25.55 68.11
N MET A 18 20.61 25.75 67.70
CA MET A 18 19.60 26.65 68.27
C MET A 18 19.95 28.14 68.09
N LEU A 19 19.18 28.75 67.18
CA LEU A 19 18.83 30.17 67.01
C LEU A 19 19.94 31.21 66.76
N CYS A 20 19.95 31.76 65.53
CA CYS A 20 19.88 33.21 65.38
C CYS A 20 19.08 33.58 64.11
N LEU A 21 17.97 34.29 64.32
CA LEU A 21 17.16 34.94 63.31
C LEU A 21 17.97 36.00 62.58
N LEU A 22 18.11 35.86 61.26
CA LEU A 22 18.20 36.98 60.34
C LEU A 22 17.30 36.67 59.15
N ALA A 23 16.09 37.23 59.21
CA ALA A 23 15.18 37.33 58.08
C ALA A 23 15.85 38.21 57.01
N ILE A 24 16.51 37.58 56.05
CA ILE A 24 16.74 38.19 54.76
C ILE A 24 15.60 37.69 53.88
N ALA A 25 14.61 38.56 53.69
CA ALA A 25 13.66 38.41 52.61
C ALA A 25 14.46 38.42 51.30
N ALA A 26 14.87 37.25 50.83
CA ALA A 26 15.32 37.10 49.47
C ALA A 26 14.12 37.49 48.58
N PRO A 27 14.29 38.34 47.56
CA PRO A 27 13.30 38.37 46.52
C PRO A 27 13.21 36.94 46.00
N VAL A 28 12.06 36.30 46.20
CA VAL A 28 11.67 35.17 45.37
C VAL A 28 11.54 35.80 44.00
N VAL A 29 12.65 35.88 43.26
CA VAL A 29 12.59 35.83 41.81
C VAL A 29 11.89 34.51 41.58
N SER A 30 10.59 34.59 41.34
CA SER A 30 9.91 33.57 40.56
C SER A 30 10.75 33.48 39.29
N ALA A 31 11.59 32.46 39.22
CA ALA A 31 11.86 31.86 37.94
C ALA A 31 10.46 31.51 37.43
N PHE A 32 9.90 32.40 36.62
CA PHE A 32 9.02 31.94 35.59
C PHE A 32 9.92 31.00 34.82
N ASP A 33 9.79 29.71 35.11
CA ASP A 33 10.18 28.70 34.16
C ASP A 33 9.41 29.10 32.90
N ASP A 34 10.07 29.84 32.01
CA ASP A 34 9.78 29.76 30.58
C ASP A 34 10.08 28.32 30.21
N GLU A 35 9.20 27.40 30.66
CA GLU A 35 8.96 26.14 29.98
C GLU A 35 8.66 26.60 28.57
N PRO A 36 9.58 26.39 27.60
CA PRO A 36 9.24 26.69 26.22
C PRO A 36 7.98 25.89 25.97
N MET A 37 6.88 26.57 25.63
CA MET A 37 5.64 25.95 25.20
C MET A 37 6.00 24.97 24.09
N GLY A 38 6.25 23.75 24.52
CA GLY A 38 6.78 22.68 23.73
C GLY A 38 5.62 22.14 22.95
N TRP A 39 5.24 22.87 21.89
CA TRP A 39 4.56 22.25 20.76
C TRP A 39 5.58 21.39 19.99
N GLY A 40 6.26 20.51 20.72
CA GLY A 40 7.01 19.39 20.21
C GLY A 40 6.06 18.22 20.03
N SER A 41 4.91 18.45 19.39
CA SER A 41 4.19 17.38 18.75
C SER A 41 5.01 16.98 17.53
N LYS A 42 6.03 16.17 17.77
CA LYS A 42 6.70 15.37 16.76
C LYS A 42 5.75 14.24 16.34
N TYR A 43 4.54 14.58 15.88
CA TYR A 43 3.90 13.78 14.85
C TYR A 43 4.78 14.01 13.63
N SER A 44 5.87 13.24 13.54
CA SER A 44 6.24 12.77 12.23
C SER A 44 5.01 11.99 11.76
N GLU A 45 4.15 12.64 10.98
CA GLU A 45 3.47 11.94 9.92
C GLU A 45 4.59 11.29 9.13
N GLN A 46 4.97 10.07 9.51
CA GLN A 46 5.44 9.17 8.48
C GLN A 46 4.28 9.18 7.49
N PRO A 47 4.47 9.61 6.22
CA PRO A 47 3.43 9.34 5.25
C PRO A 47 3.17 7.84 5.39
N ASP A 48 1.93 7.45 5.68
CA ASP A 48 1.52 6.06 5.64
C ASP A 48 1.98 5.55 4.27
N THR A 49 3.12 4.88 4.27
CA THR A 49 3.73 4.42 3.03
C THR A 49 2.90 3.20 2.70
N TRP A 50 1.90 3.43 1.86
CA TRP A 50 1.00 2.40 1.39
C TRP A 50 1.78 1.11 1.09
N GLN A 51 1.32 0.01 1.68
CA GLN A 51 1.88 -1.32 1.47
C GLN A 51 0.84 -2.17 0.75
N GLU A 52 1.30 -2.82 -0.31
CA GLU A 52 0.49 -3.78 -1.05
C GLU A 52 0.21 -5.01 -0.18
N LEU A 53 -1.06 -5.44 -0.13
CA LEU A 53 -1.43 -6.67 0.56
C LEU A 53 -0.99 -7.89 -0.24
N GLU A 54 -0.50 -8.91 0.45
CA GLU A 54 -0.19 -10.20 -0.17
C GLU A 54 -1.49 -10.87 -0.65
N SER A 55 -1.45 -11.47 -1.85
CA SER A 55 -2.59 -12.17 -2.44
C SER A 55 -2.08 -13.41 -3.13
N GLU A 56 -2.82 -14.51 -2.97
CA GLU A 56 -2.56 -15.74 -3.69
C GLU A 56 -2.86 -15.58 -5.19
N LEU A 57 -2.17 -16.36 -6.02
CA LEU A 57 -2.48 -16.45 -7.44
C LEU A 57 -3.78 -17.23 -7.63
N PRO A 58 -4.68 -16.79 -8.54
CA PRO A 58 -5.94 -17.50 -8.78
C PRO A 58 -5.68 -18.82 -9.52
N ALA A 59 -6.74 -19.63 -9.66
CA ALA A 59 -6.72 -20.73 -10.62
C ALA A 59 -6.41 -20.21 -12.04
N TYR A 60 -5.78 -21.05 -12.87
CA TYR A 60 -5.52 -20.67 -14.26
C TYR A 60 -6.86 -20.50 -15.01
N PRO A 61 -7.02 -19.46 -15.87
CA PRO A 61 -8.29 -19.17 -16.50
C PRO A 61 -8.74 -20.28 -17.45
N VAL A 62 -10.04 -20.49 -17.51
CA VAL A 62 -10.71 -21.42 -18.44
C VAL A 62 -11.74 -20.67 -19.28
N LYS A 63 -12.01 -21.17 -20.48
CA LYS A 63 -12.84 -20.48 -21.48
C LYS A 63 -14.22 -20.07 -20.95
N ASP A 64 -14.86 -20.94 -20.15
CA ASP A 64 -16.22 -20.74 -19.66
C ASP A 64 -16.37 -19.56 -18.68
N HIS A 65 -15.25 -19.07 -18.13
CA HIS A 65 -15.22 -17.94 -17.20
C HIS A 65 -14.77 -16.63 -17.84
N LEU A 66 -14.47 -16.64 -19.14
CA LEU A 66 -13.97 -15.48 -19.84
C LEU A 66 -15.11 -14.55 -20.25
N LEU A 67 -15.04 -13.34 -19.73
CA LEU A 67 -15.86 -12.22 -20.18
C LEU A 67 -15.04 -11.47 -21.23
N GLU A 68 -15.51 -11.47 -22.48
CA GLU A 68 -14.91 -10.60 -23.50
C GLU A 68 -14.97 -9.15 -23.02
N VAL A 69 -14.04 -8.29 -23.46
CA VAL A 69 -14.02 -6.87 -23.11
C VAL A 69 -13.81 -6.05 -24.38
N ASP A 70 -14.74 -5.15 -24.69
CA ASP A 70 -14.47 -4.07 -25.64
C ASP A 70 -13.44 -3.09 -25.06
N ALA A 71 -12.19 -3.42 -25.30
CA ALA A 71 -11.02 -2.68 -24.87
C ALA A 71 -10.65 -1.54 -25.85
N GLY A 72 -11.49 -1.25 -26.85
CA GLY A 72 -11.18 -0.31 -27.93
C GLY A 72 -9.87 -0.70 -28.63
N THR A 73 -9.72 -1.99 -28.91
CA THR A 73 -8.53 -2.58 -29.56
C THR A 73 -8.76 -2.74 -31.06
N GLU A 74 -9.63 -1.93 -31.66
CA GLU A 74 -9.92 -1.99 -33.10
C GLU A 74 -8.63 -1.80 -33.90
N GLY A 75 -8.39 -2.71 -34.85
CA GLY A 75 -7.17 -2.75 -35.65
C GLY A 75 -5.99 -3.49 -34.99
N LEU A 76 -6.12 -3.98 -33.75
CA LEU A 76 -5.16 -4.90 -33.14
C LEU A 76 -5.57 -6.36 -33.40
N GLN A 77 -4.59 -7.25 -33.46
CA GLN A 77 -4.77 -8.66 -33.84
C GLN A 77 -5.05 -9.56 -32.62
N TYR A 78 -5.82 -9.07 -31.65
CA TYR A 78 -6.21 -9.83 -30.47
C TYR A 78 -7.52 -9.35 -29.86
N THR A 79 -8.25 -10.26 -29.24
CA THR A 79 -9.44 -10.00 -28.41
C THR A 79 -9.05 -10.04 -26.93
N VAL A 80 -9.68 -9.20 -26.11
CA VAL A 80 -9.38 -9.07 -24.68
C VAL A 80 -10.47 -9.74 -23.88
N TYR A 81 -10.08 -10.53 -22.88
CA TYR A 81 -11.00 -11.14 -21.94
C TYR A 81 -10.56 -10.88 -20.50
N LEU A 82 -11.53 -10.70 -19.61
CA LEU A 82 -11.38 -10.75 -18.17
C LEU A 82 -11.78 -12.16 -17.70
N ASP A 83 -10.95 -12.80 -16.89
CA ASP A 83 -11.33 -14.03 -16.20
C ASP A 83 -12.10 -13.67 -14.93
N GLU A 84 -13.40 -13.95 -14.91
CA GLU A 84 -14.30 -13.54 -13.84
C GLU A 84 -13.86 -13.96 -12.42
N PRO A 85 -13.56 -15.25 -12.13
CA PRO A 85 -13.28 -15.69 -10.77
C PRO A 85 -11.96 -15.15 -10.21
N SER A 86 -11.07 -14.64 -11.07
CA SER A 86 -9.82 -14.02 -10.64
C SER A 86 -9.97 -12.61 -10.06
N LEU A 87 -11.13 -11.96 -10.23
CA LEU A 87 -11.29 -10.56 -9.85
C LEU A 87 -11.47 -10.43 -8.34
N VAL A 88 -10.49 -9.80 -7.69
CA VAL A 88 -10.47 -9.56 -6.25
C VAL A 88 -10.18 -8.09 -5.99
N LYS A 89 -11.00 -7.43 -5.17
CA LYS A 89 -10.68 -6.10 -4.65
C LYS A 89 -10.06 -6.24 -3.27
N GLY A 90 -8.81 -5.79 -3.13
CA GLY A 90 -8.17 -5.67 -1.83
C GLY A 90 -8.59 -4.38 -1.10
N ASP A 91 -8.33 -4.35 0.19
CA ASP A 91 -8.52 -3.16 1.03
C ASP A 91 -7.41 -2.11 0.81
N ASP A 92 -6.42 -2.44 -0.02
CA ASP A 92 -5.26 -1.62 -0.38
C ASP A 92 -5.46 -0.78 -1.65
N ASP A 93 -6.71 -0.52 -2.06
CA ASP A 93 -7.07 0.16 -3.31
C ASP A 93 -6.54 -0.51 -4.60
N VAL A 94 -6.14 -1.79 -4.50
CA VAL A 94 -5.71 -2.61 -5.63
C VAL A 94 -6.80 -3.62 -5.98
N VAL A 95 -7.23 -3.58 -7.24
CA VAL A 95 -8.04 -4.64 -7.82
C VAL A 95 -7.13 -5.58 -8.60
N ARG A 96 -7.11 -6.84 -8.20
CA ARG A 96 -6.34 -7.94 -8.78
C ARG A 96 -7.24 -8.70 -9.75
N TYR A 97 -6.73 -9.03 -10.93
CA TYR A 97 -7.51 -9.69 -11.98
C TYR A 97 -6.58 -10.40 -12.98
N THR A 98 -7.11 -11.41 -13.65
CA THR A 98 -6.47 -12.09 -14.77
C THR A 98 -7.06 -11.58 -16.07
N VAL A 99 -6.18 -11.20 -17.00
CA VAL A 99 -6.54 -10.84 -18.37
C VAL A 99 -6.00 -11.89 -19.33
N VAL A 100 -6.82 -12.24 -20.33
CA VAL A 100 -6.46 -13.15 -21.41
C VAL A 100 -6.56 -12.38 -22.72
N LEU A 101 -5.43 -12.24 -23.43
CA LEU A 101 -5.39 -11.69 -24.78
C LEU A 101 -5.30 -12.86 -25.77
N VAL A 102 -6.34 -13.06 -26.57
CA VAL A 102 -6.40 -14.14 -27.56
C VAL A 102 -6.07 -13.57 -28.93
N SER A 103 -4.99 -14.03 -29.56
CA SER A 103 -4.62 -13.59 -30.91
C SER A 103 -5.63 -14.08 -31.95
N SER A 104 -5.60 -13.48 -33.15
CA SER A 104 -6.37 -13.98 -34.30
C SER A 104 -6.03 -15.42 -34.71
N THR A 105 -4.86 -15.93 -34.30
CA THR A 105 -4.44 -17.33 -34.49
C THR A 105 -4.84 -18.26 -33.32
N GLY A 106 -5.54 -17.75 -32.31
CA GLY A 106 -6.02 -18.52 -31.17
C GLY A 106 -5.02 -18.70 -30.02
N VAL A 107 -3.87 -18.01 -30.04
CA VAL A 107 -2.87 -18.11 -28.97
C VAL A 107 -3.27 -17.23 -27.79
N TRP A 108 -3.26 -17.80 -26.59
CA TRP A 108 -3.58 -17.10 -25.36
C TRP A 108 -2.32 -16.47 -24.76
N ASN A 109 -2.40 -15.17 -24.48
CA ASN A 109 -1.43 -14.46 -23.65
C ASN A 109 -2.11 -14.11 -22.34
N VAL A 110 -1.71 -14.80 -21.27
CA VAL A 110 -2.37 -14.71 -19.96
C VAL A 110 -1.48 -13.96 -18.98
N THR A 111 -2.02 -12.95 -18.31
CA THR A 111 -1.34 -12.25 -17.21
C THR A 111 -2.27 -12.03 -16.04
N HIS A 112 -1.76 -12.27 -14.82
CA HIS A 112 -2.41 -11.84 -13.58
C HIS A 112 -1.83 -10.50 -13.16
N GLU A 113 -2.69 -9.50 -12.95
CA GLU A 113 -2.33 -8.09 -12.82
C GLU A 113 -3.05 -7.42 -11.66
N GLY A 114 -2.47 -6.32 -11.19
CA GLY A 114 -3.08 -5.40 -10.24
C GLY A 114 -3.27 -4.03 -10.86
N LEU A 115 -4.43 -3.41 -10.63
CA LEU A 115 -4.69 -2.00 -10.89
C LEU A 115 -4.87 -1.28 -9.57
N HIS A 116 -4.00 -0.31 -9.30
CA HIS A 116 -4.15 0.57 -8.15
C HIS A 116 -5.04 1.75 -8.54
N CYS A 117 -6.28 1.77 -8.05
CA CYS A 117 -7.29 2.74 -8.47
C CYS A 117 -6.97 4.16 -7.96
N GLY A 118 -6.41 4.30 -6.76
CA GLY A 118 -5.98 5.58 -6.20
C GLY A 118 -4.76 6.18 -6.92
N GLU A 119 -3.68 5.41 -7.06
CA GLU A 119 -2.43 5.91 -7.65
C GLU A 119 -2.39 5.88 -9.19
N ARG A 120 -3.38 5.27 -9.84
CA ARG A 120 -3.45 5.12 -11.31
C ARG A 120 -2.21 4.42 -11.88
N LYS A 121 -1.82 3.33 -11.23
CA LYS A 121 -0.70 2.45 -11.61
C LYS A 121 -1.19 1.03 -11.87
N TYR A 122 -0.37 0.23 -12.52
CA TYR A 122 -0.59 -1.20 -12.68
C TYR A 122 0.69 -1.99 -12.37
N ARG A 123 0.52 -3.25 -12.01
CA ARG A 123 1.59 -4.23 -11.80
C ARG A 123 1.19 -5.57 -12.40
N ARG A 124 2.16 -6.40 -12.80
CA ARG A 124 1.92 -7.79 -13.19
C ARG A 124 2.44 -8.70 -12.08
N TYR A 125 1.62 -9.63 -11.60
CA TYR A 125 1.98 -10.58 -10.55
C TYR A 125 2.48 -11.90 -11.13
N ALA A 126 1.93 -12.32 -12.26
CA ALA A 126 2.35 -13.52 -12.95
C ALA A 126 1.99 -13.46 -14.44
N TYR A 127 2.62 -14.34 -15.21
CA TYR A 127 2.24 -14.63 -16.59
C TYR A 127 2.07 -16.15 -16.77
N GLY A 128 1.26 -16.53 -17.75
CA GLY A 128 1.00 -17.94 -18.05
C GLY A 128 2.04 -18.55 -18.99
N VAL A 129 2.46 -19.79 -18.70
CA VAL A 129 3.21 -20.67 -19.61
C VAL A 129 2.66 -22.08 -19.43
N ASP A 130 2.29 -22.75 -20.52
CA ASP A 130 1.76 -24.11 -20.51
C ASP A 130 0.66 -24.33 -19.44
N GLU A 131 -0.30 -23.40 -19.40
CA GLU A 131 -1.43 -23.40 -18.45
C GLU A 131 -1.04 -23.32 -16.97
N GLN A 132 0.18 -22.85 -16.68
CA GLN A 132 0.71 -22.66 -15.33
C GLN A 132 1.19 -21.23 -15.11
N TRP A 133 1.12 -20.78 -13.87
CA TRP A 133 1.61 -19.46 -13.49
C TRP A 133 3.12 -19.43 -13.32
N GLN A 134 3.73 -18.39 -13.88
CA GLN A 134 5.10 -17.99 -13.62
C GLN A 134 5.08 -16.67 -12.80
N PRO A 135 5.37 -16.72 -11.49
CA PRO A 135 5.31 -15.55 -10.61
C PRO A 135 6.37 -14.49 -10.95
N LEU A 136 6.04 -13.23 -10.65
CA LEU A 136 6.89 -12.04 -10.84
C LEU A 136 6.99 -11.25 -9.52
N PRO A 137 7.69 -11.78 -8.49
CA PRO A 137 7.75 -11.17 -7.16
C PRO A 137 8.33 -9.75 -7.16
N ASP A 138 9.21 -9.43 -8.11
CA ASP A 138 9.87 -8.12 -8.21
C ASP A 138 9.28 -7.21 -9.31
N SER A 139 8.09 -7.53 -9.85
CA SER A 139 7.49 -6.66 -10.87
C SER A 139 7.21 -5.26 -10.30
N PRO A 140 7.71 -4.17 -10.91
CA PRO A 140 7.46 -2.84 -10.40
C PRO A 140 6.04 -2.36 -10.74
N TRP A 141 5.50 -1.49 -9.89
CA TRP A 141 4.35 -0.66 -10.23
C TRP A 141 4.72 0.33 -11.33
N LYS A 142 3.92 0.35 -12.39
CA LYS A 142 4.13 1.19 -13.57
C LYS A 142 2.98 2.17 -13.75
N PRO A 143 3.24 3.41 -14.20
CA PRO A 143 2.18 4.34 -14.55
C PRO A 143 1.26 3.76 -15.61
N LEU A 144 -0.05 3.97 -15.46
CA LEU A 144 -1.02 3.50 -16.43
C LEU A 144 -1.01 4.37 -17.69
N ARG A 145 -0.39 3.84 -18.77
CA ARG A 145 -0.32 4.47 -20.09
C ARG A 145 -1.20 3.70 -21.07
N GLY A 146 -2.10 4.38 -21.78
CA GLY A 146 -2.98 3.73 -22.77
C GLY A 146 -2.49 3.92 -24.20
N LYS A 147 -1.56 3.08 -24.66
CA LYS A 147 -1.09 3.05 -26.07
C LYS A 147 -0.76 1.62 -26.49
N GLY A 148 -0.92 1.33 -27.79
CA GLY A 148 -0.57 0.05 -28.40
C GLY A 148 -1.26 -1.15 -27.75
N ALA A 149 -0.56 -2.29 -27.72
CA ALA A 149 -1.06 -3.57 -27.20
C ALA A 149 -1.49 -3.55 -25.72
N ASN A 150 -1.12 -2.50 -24.97
CA ASN A 150 -1.43 -2.35 -23.55
C ASN A 150 -2.60 -1.39 -23.28
N LYS A 151 -3.28 -0.88 -24.33
CA LYS A 151 -4.41 0.06 -24.21
C LYS A 151 -5.54 -0.49 -23.33
N TYR A 152 -5.74 -1.80 -23.34
CA TYR A 152 -6.78 -2.48 -22.55
C TYR A 152 -6.73 -2.13 -21.07
N ARG A 153 -5.53 -2.00 -20.46
CA ARG A 153 -5.41 -1.66 -19.03
C ARG A 153 -6.02 -0.30 -18.72
N LEU A 154 -5.87 0.67 -19.63
CA LEU A 154 -6.48 1.99 -19.44
C LEU A 154 -8.00 1.91 -19.54
N VAL A 155 -8.52 1.05 -20.41
CA VAL A 155 -9.97 0.83 -20.54
C VAL A 155 -10.52 0.10 -19.31
N PHE A 156 -9.86 -0.95 -18.84
CA PHE A 156 -10.18 -1.64 -17.59
C PHE A 156 -10.26 -0.66 -16.43
N TYR A 157 -9.22 0.17 -16.24
CA TYR A 157 -9.23 1.21 -15.22
C TYR A 157 -10.41 2.18 -15.36
N LYS A 158 -10.63 2.75 -16.56
CA LYS A 158 -11.57 3.87 -16.73
C LYS A 158 -13.04 3.46 -16.81
N LYS A 159 -13.33 2.30 -17.40
CA LYS A 159 -14.69 1.89 -17.76
C LYS A 159 -15.24 0.78 -16.87
N PHE A 160 -14.38 -0.10 -16.35
CA PHE A 160 -14.83 -1.36 -15.76
C PHE A 160 -14.48 -1.48 -14.28
N ILE A 161 -13.20 -1.39 -13.94
CA ILE A 161 -12.67 -1.74 -12.63
C ILE A 161 -12.73 -0.57 -11.65
N CYS A 162 -12.12 0.58 -11.98
CA CYS A 162 -12.04 1.70 -11.05
C CYS A 162 -13.21 2.68 -11.28
N ASP A 163 -13.92 3.01 -10.20
CA ASP A 163 -14.96 4.04 -10.19
C ASP A 163 -14.70 4.98 -9.00
N PRO A 164 -14.33 6.26 -9.24
CA PRO A 164 -14.04 7.20 -8.16
C PRO A 164 -15.28 7.54 -7.31
N THR A 165 -16.49 7.22 -7.78
CA THR A 165 -17.73 7.41 -7.03
C THR A 165 -18.10 6.20 -6.17
N ARG A 166 -17.40 5.06 -6.34
CA ARG A 166 -17.70 3.79 -5.66
C ARG A 166 -16.44 3.13 -5.10
N LEU A 167 -15.75 3.83 -4.20
CA LEU A 167 -14.47 3.38 -3.61
C LEU A 167 -14.60 2.04 -2.85
N ASN A 168 -15.78 1.74 -2.29
CA ASN A 168 -16.04 0.54 -1.49
C ASN A 168 -16.82 -0.56 -2.23
N GLN A 169 -16.89 -0.52 -3.56
CA GLN A 169 -17.59 -1.56 -4.31
C GLN A 169 -16.90 -2.91 -4.16
N SER A 170 -17.64 -4.01 -4.04
CA SER A 170 -17.07 -5.36 -4.03
C SER A 170 -16.68 -5.84 -5.43
N ALA A 171 -15.87 -6.89 -5.52
CA ALA A 171 -15.58 -7.58 -6.78
C ALA A 171 -16.85 -7.97 -7.55
N ARG A 172 -17.85 -8.48 -6.82
CA ARG A 172 -19.17 -8.82 -7.38
C ARG A 172 -19.87 -7.61 -7.99
N GLN A 173 -19.86 -6.46 -7.31
CA GLN A 173 -20.47 -5.23 -7.85
C GLN A 173 -19.73 -4.70 -9.10
N ILE A 174 -18.42 -4.91 -9.20
CA ILE A 174 -17.65 -4.61 -10.42
C ILE A 174 -18.12 -5.51 -11.56
N LEU A 175 -18.27 -6.82 -11.32
CA LEU A 175 -18.72 -7.80 -12.30
C LEU A 175 -20.19 -7.60 -12.72
N ASP A 176 -21.07 -7.26 -11.78
CA ASP A 176 -22.48 -6.98 -12.09
C ASP A 176 -22.59 -5.76 -13.01
N ARG A 177 -21.88 -4.67 -12.71
CA ARG A 177 -21.76 -3.51 -13.60
C ARG A 177 -21.17 -3.86 -14.96
N PHE A 178 -20.17 -4.74 -14.97
CA PHE A 178 -19.55 -5.21 -16.21
C PHE A 178 -20.62 -5.81 -17.12
N ARG A 179 -21.44 -6.72 -16.59
CA ARG A 179 -22.52 -7.42 -17.31
C ARG A 179 -23.69 -6.51 -17.68
N GLU A 180 -24.07 -5.56 -16.83
CA GLU A 180 -25.15 -4.61 -17.11
C GLU A 180 -24.82 -3.67 -18.28
N ASN A 181 -23.54 -3.26 -18.38
CA ASN A 181 -23.05 -2.43 -19.47
C ASN A 181 -22.50 -3.26 -20.65
N TRP A 182 -22.57 -4.59 -20.54
CA TRP A 182 -22.19 -5.51 -21.58
C TRP A 182 -23.30 -5.59 -22.63
N HIS A 183 -23.06 -5.01 -23.79
CA HIS A 183 -23.83 -5.34 -24.99
C HIS A 183 -23.06 -6.45 -25.71
N GLU A 184 -23.72 -7.57 -26.02
CA GLU A 184 -23.10 -8.66 -26.79
C GLU A 184 -22.39 -8.07 -28.02
N PRO A 185 -21.13 -8.47 -28.30
CA PRO A 185 -20.50 -8.13 -29.56
C PRO A 185 -21.36 -8.73 -30.68
N MET A 186 -21.88 -7.89 -31.58
CA MET A 186 -22.55 -8.33 -32.81
C MET A 186 -21.55 -8.97 -33.78
#